data_AF-U9SZ95-F1
#
_entry.id   AF-U9SZ95-F1
#
_cell.length_a   1.000
_cell.length_b   1.000
_cell.length_c   1.000
_cell.angle_alpha   90.00
_cell.angle_beta   90.00
_cell.angle_gamma   90.00
#
_symmetry.space_group_name_H-M   'P 1'
#
loop_
_entity.id
_entity.type
_entity.pdbx_description
1 polymer ?
#
loop_
_entity_poly.entity_id
_entity_poly.type
_entity_poly.pdbx_seq_one_letter_code
_entity_poly.pdbx_strand_id
1 'polypeptide(L)'
;MSINKLGELLREKTIDMQLLQQLLDFSDERLFQHFDAAVSEKKAIVDVIVSQDEIEEIRKLCGNFQLQLDILFKFYNEFCPISQVTDVDDYIQDVKKHMASSNKVMLREVLSQDYWAFHEKTLFISRRCYKYIQSRFFRNIFERYVQEDTAATKVEYIAQRLMPEVFKKYDTYCEQFKEWEKLKCSDASLFWNNVTDVNAELDLMEVYKEHKNQKLIQTLDHLSKISLWTKRLVELEKVVNLFKILRSENDWLNKSLEFLKDNSKKLSQVNSFFNCLNNNISNANQECWKLIKELSNADGFISFLEEIVEHDIKNLINGVDDHSDERLVQEDTVSSLIQ
;
A
#
# COMPACT_ATOMS: atom_id res chain seq x y z
N MET A 1 23.01 32.26 -21.67
CA MET A 1 23.87 32.63 -20.52
C MET A 1 25.29 32.23 -20.84
N SER A 2 26.32 33.02 -20.49
CA SER A 2 27.71 32.56 -20.70
C SER A 2 28.05 31.48 -19.68
N ILE A 3 28.96 30.59 -20.03
CA ILE A 3 29.38 29.48 -19.17
C ILE A 3 30.11 29.95 -17.90
N ASN A 4 30.91 31.03 -17.97
CA ASN A 4 31.52 31.63 -16.78
C ASN A 4 30.46 32.20 -15.82
N LYS A 5 29.38 32.79 -16.36
CA LYS A 5 28.24 33.26 -15.56
C LYS A 5 27.47 32.10 -14.94
N LEU A 6 27.33 30.98 -15.65
CA LEU A 6 26.74 29.76 -15.07
C LEU A 6 27.62 29.20 -13.95
N GLY A 7 28.94 29.19 -14.12
CA GLY A 7 29.88 28.74 -13.09
C GLY A 7 29.84 29.61 -11.82
N GLU A 8 29.72 30.93 -11.98
CA GLU A 8 29.51 31.85 -10.86
C GLU A 8 28.21 31.56 -10.10
N LEU A 9 27.09 31.35 -10.82
CA LEU A 9 25.80 31.01 -10.20
C LEU A 9 25.82 29.68 -9.44
N LEU A 10 26.57 28.69 -9.93
CA LEU A 10 26.75 27.41 -9.24
C LEU A 10 27.54 27.58 -7.95
N ARG A 11 28.67 28.29 -8.02
CA ARG A 11 29.55 28.53 -6.85
C ARG A 11 28.88 29.34 -5.76
N GLU A 12 28.17 30.38 -6.13
CA GLU A 12 27.40 31.23 -5.21
C GLU A 12 26.08 30.59 -4.77
N LYS A 13 25.72 29.44 -5.35
CA LYS A 13 24.43 28.75 -5.14
C LYS A 13 23.24 29.68 -5.42
N THR A 14 23.40 30.62 -6.35
CA THR A 14 22.39 31.59 -6.80
C THR A 14 21.70 31.17 -8.09
N ILE A 15 22.00 29.97 -8.59
CA ILE A 15 21.24 29.33 -9.67
C ILE A 15 19.82 28.98 -9.21
N ASP A 16 18.82 29.17 -10.07
CA ASP A 16 17.46 28.73 -9.80
C ASP A 16 17.34 27.20 -9.92
N MET A 17 16.44 26.60 -9.13
CA MET A 17 16.31 25.14 -9.05
C MET A 17 15.89 24.50 -10.37
N GLN A 18 15.08 25.16 -11.21
CA GLN A 18 14.68 24.60 -12.50
C GLN A 18 15.89 24.50 -13.44
N LEU A 19 16.66 25.58 -13.58
CA LEU A 19 17.85 25.60 -14.41
C LEU A 19 18.90 24.63 -13.89
N LEU A 20 19.04 24.52 -12.56
CA LEU A 20 19.94 23.55 -11.95
C LEU A 20 19.55 22.11 -12.29
N GLN A 21 18.27 21.77 -12.23
CA GLN A 21 17.78 20.44 -12.60
C GLN A 21 18.09 20.10 -14.07
N GLN A 22 17.80 21.04 -14.98
CA GLN A 22 18.12 20.88 -16.41
C GLN A 22 19.62 20.72 -16.68
N LEU A 23 20.46 21.40 -15.89
CA LEU A 23 21.91 21.27 -16.01
C LEU A 23 22.39 19.90 -15.53
N LEU A 24 21.80 19.38 -14.45
CA LEU A 24 22.19 18.10 -13.87
C LEU A 24 21.70 16.87 -14.65
N ASP A 25 20.91 17.06 -15.71
CA ASP A 25 20.61 16.00 -16.70
C ASP A 25 21.86 15.54 -17.47
N PHE A 26 22.90 16.37 -17.52
CA PHE A 26 24.20 15.99 -18.09
C PHE A 26 25.08 15.28 -17.06
N SER A 27 25.99 14.41 -17.51
CA SER A 27 26.94 13.73 -16.61
C SER A 27 27.97 14.70 -16.03
N ASP A 28 28.53 14.34 -14.88
CA ASP A 28 29.53 15.17 -14.18
C ASP A 28 30.77 15.40 -15.05
N GLU A 29 31.21 14.40 -15.82
CA GLU A 29 32.34 14.53 -16.74
C GLU A 29 32.05 15.55 -17.85
N ARG A 30 30.84 15.53 -18.39
CA ARG A 30 30.44 16.43 -19.47
C ARG A 30 30.33 17.86 -18.97
N LEU A 31 29.73 18.06 -17.79
CA LEU A 31 29.65 19.37 -17.15
C LEU A 31 31.05 19.92 -16.86
N PHE A 32 31.92 19.10 -16.27
CA PHE A 32 33.29 19.48 -15.96
C PHE A 32 34.08 19.89 -17.21
N GLN A 33 34.04 19.09 -18.28
CA GLN A 33 34.71 19.42 -19.55
C GLN A 33 34.25 20.77 -20.13
N HIS A 34 32.96 21.09 -20.00
CA HIS A 34 32.44 22.37 -20.48
C HIS A 34 32.90 23.55 -19.63
N PHE A 35 32.93 23.42 -18.29
CA PHE A 35 33.45 24.49 -17.42
C PHE A 35 34.97 24.66 -17.55
N ASP A 36 35.73 23.57 -17.68
CA ASP A 36 37.19 23.59 -17.82
C ASP A 36 37.66 24.18 -19.17
N ALA A 37 36.96 23.82 -20.26
CA ALA A 37 37.23 24.38 -21.59
C ALA A 37 37.03 25.91 -21.62
N ALA A 38 36.07 26.43 -20.85
CA ALA A 38 35.78 27.85 -20.78
C ALA A 38 36.85 28.67 -20.05
N VAL A 39 37.50 28.07 -19.05
CA VAL A 39 38.63 28.66 -18.31
C VAL A 39 39.88 28.69 -19.20
N SER A 40 40.06 27.70 -20.07
CA SER A 40 41.22 27.62 -20.98
C SER A 40 41.22 28.67 -22.09
N GLU A 41 40.04 29.17 -22.50
CA GLU A 41 39.90 30.19 -23.56
C GLU A 41 40.12 31.63 -23.10
N LYS A 42 40.03 31.93 -21.79
CA LYS A 42 40.27 33.26 -21.22
C LYS A 42 41.40 33.21 -20.20
N LYS A 43 42.60 33.69 -20.57
CA LYS A 43 43.72 33.83 -19.62
C LYS A 43 43.57 35.10 -18.75
N ALA A 44 42.52 35.19 -17.92
CA ALA A 44 42.43 36.22 -16.89
C ALA A 44 42.39 35.58 -15.50
N ILE A 45 43.13 36.16 -14.55
CA ILE A 45 43.53 35.57 -13.25
C ILE A 45 42.35 35.38 -12.27
N VAL A 46 41.09 35.57 -12.69
CA VAL A 46 39.89 35.48 -11.86
C VAL A 46 38.80 34.65 -12.56
N ASP A 47 39.15 33.56 -13.21
CA ASP A 47 38.15 32.67 -13.79
C ASP A 47 37.60 31.67 -12.75
N VAL A 48 36.28 31.56 -12.71
CA VAL A 48 35.54 30.67 -11.81
C VAL A 48 35.76 29.23 -12.28
N ILE A 49 36.65 28.51 -11.59
CA ILE A 49 36.87 27.08 -11.79
C ILE A 49 35.76 26.34 -11.04
N VAL A 50 34.88 25.67 -11.77
CA VAL A 50 33.92 24.71 -11.21
C VAL A 50 34.58 23.33 -11.19
N SER A 51 34.88 22.80 -10.02
CA SER A 51 35.53 21.49 -9.88
C SER A 51 34.52 20.33 -10.04
N GLN A 52 35.02 19.11 -10.26
CA GLN A 52 34.19 17.91 -10.24
C GLN A 52 33.51 17.72 -8.87
N ASP A 53 34.25 17.97 -7.78
CA ASP A 53 33.71 17.89 -6.41
C ASP A 53 32.57 18.88 -6.17
N GLU A 54 32.67 20.11 -6.71
CA GLU A 54 31.61 21.11 -6.62
C GLU A 54 30.35 20.69 -7.40
N ILE A 55 30.51 20.08 -8.59
CA ILE A 55 29.39 19.53 -9.36
C ILE A 55 28.73 18.40 -8.58
N GLU A 56 29.50 17.49 -7.98
CA GLU A 56 28.99 16.39 -7.18
C GLU A 56 28.23 16.89 -5.94
N GLU A 57 28.77 17.90 -5.23
CA GLU A 57 28.10 18.54 -4.10
C GLU A 57 26.76 19.15 -4.52
N ILE A 58 26.74 19.93 -5.59
CA ILE A 58 25.53 20.57 -6.10
C ILE A 58 24.49 19.53 -6.53
N ARG A 59 24.92 18.44 -7.17
CA ARG A 59 24.04 17.31 -7.54
C ARG A 59 23.40 16.69 -6.30
N LYS A 60 24.18 16.44 -5.25
CA LYS A 60 23.68 15.94 -3.95
C LYS A 60 22.67 16.92 -3.34
N LEU A 61 22.95 18.21 -3.33
CA LEU A 61 22.04 19.22 -2.78
C LEU A 61 20.71 19.29 -3.55
N CYS A 62 20.77 19.26 -4.90
CA CYS A 62 19.57 19.24 -5.73
C CYS A 62 18.75 17.96 -5.53
N GLY A 63 19.42 16.80 -5.48
CA GLY A 63 18.77 15.53 -5.19
C GLY A 63 18.11 15.50 -3.81
N ASN A 64 18.79 16.03 -2.79
CA ASN A 64 18.26 16.14 -1.43
C ASN A 64 17.00 17.03 -1.38
N PHE A 65 16.98 18.13 -2.14
CA PHE A 65 15.80 18.99 -2.23
C PHE A 65 14.59 18.25 -2.81
N GLN A 66 14.76 17.60 -3.96
CA GLN A 66 13.69 16.84 -4.62
C GLN A 66 13.18 15.72 -3.71
N LEU A 67 14.11 14.97 -3.10
CA LEU A 67 13.77 13.92 -2.16
C LEU A 67 13.00 14.46 -0.95
N GLN A 68 13.38 15.61 -0.40
CA GLN A 68 12.68 16.21 0.73
C GLN A 68 11.25 16.62 0.38
N LEU A 69 11.02 17.20 -0.80
CA LEU A 69 9.67 17.51 -1.27
C LEU A 69 8.82 16.24 -1.44
N ASP A 70 9.39 15.19 -2.01
CA ASP A 70 8.70 13.89 -2.16
C ASP A 70 8.38 13.24 -0.81
N ILE A 71 9.32 13.30 0.15
CA ILE A 71 9.13 12.83 1.53
C ILE A 71 7.95 13.55 2.19
N LEU A 72 7.91 14.88 2.13
CA LEU A 72 6.83 15.68 2.70
C LEU A 72 5.50 15.38 2.02
N PHE A 73 5.49 15.38 0.68
CA PHE A 73 4.30 15.12 -0.10
C PHE A 73 3.68 13.76 0.25
N LYS A 74 4.48 12.69 0.23
CA LYS A 74 3.98 11.35 0.57
C LYS A 74 3.58 11.25 2.03
N PHE A 75 4.28 11.91 2.96
CA PHE A 75 3.88 11.93 4.36
C PHE A 75 2.48 12.52 4.54
N TYR A 76 2.19 13.67 3.94
CA TYR A 76 0.87 14.29 4.06
C TYR A 76 -0.23 13.46 3.38
N ASN A 77 0.03 12.87 2.22
CA ASN A 77 -0.99 12.07 1.52
C ASN A 77 -1.25 10.72 2.22
N GLU A 78 -0.23 10.07 2.77
CA GLU A 78 -0.36 8.71 3.31
C GLU A 78 -0.64 8.66 4.81
N PHE A 79 -0.18 9.66 5.58
CA PHE A 79 -0.25 9.66 7.03
C PHE A 79 -1.06 10.83 7.62
N CYS A 80 -1.72 11.65 6.81
CA CYS A 80 -2.64 12.69 7.28
C CYS A 80 -4.01 12.54 6.59
N PRO A 81 -4.95 11.76 7.15
CA PRO A 81 -6.23 11.47 6.50
C PRO A 81 -7.11 12.72 6.40
N ILE A 82 -7.49 13.10 5.18
CA ILE A 82 -8.30 14.31 4.88
C ILE A 82 -9.67 14.29 5.60
N SER A 83 -10.22 13.11 5.88
CA SER A 83 -11.48 12.97 6.62
C SER A 83 -11.39 13.45 8.08
N GLN A 84 -10.19 13.60 8.63
CA GLN A 84 -9.96 13.91 10.04
C GLN A 84 -8.99 15.08 10.26
N VAL A 85 -7.96 15.22 9.42
CA VAL A 85 -6.94 16.26 9.52
C VAL A 85 -7.34 17.47 8.69
N THR A 86 -7.67 18.55 9.37
CA THR A 86 -8.34 19.72 8.78
C THR A 86 -7.43 20.68 8.02
N ASP A 87 -6.14 20.70 8.35
CA ASP A 87 -5.13 21.62 7.77
C ASP A 87 -4.21 20.92 6.77
N VAL A 88 -4.43 19.63 6.45
CA VAL A 88 -3.56 18.86 5.56
C VAL A 88 -3.47 19.44 4.15
N ASP A 89 -4.56 20.02 3.66
CA ASP A 89 -4.59 20.63 2.33
C ASP A 89 -3.62 21.81 2.24
N ASP A 90 -3.50 22.62 3.30
CA ASP A 90 -2.55 23.73 3.33
C ASP A 90 -1.11 23.23 3.16
N TYR A 91 -0.76 22.13 3.85
CA TYR A 91 0.53 21.45 3.73
C TYR A 91 0.79 20.86 2.35
N ILE A 92 -0.20 20.18 1.76
CA ILE A 92 -0.08 19.61 0.42
C ILE A 92 0.08 20.70 -0.64
N GLN A 93 -0.67 21.79 -0.54
CA GLN A 93 -0.60 22.90 -1.49
C GLN A 93 0.73 23.65 -1.38
N ASP A 94 1.26 23.83 -0.18
CA ASP A 94 2.57 24.46 0.02
C ASP A 94 3.70 23.63 -0.63
N VAL A 95 3.71 22.31 -0.42
CA VAL A 95 4.67 21.41 -1.08
C VAL A 95 4.52 21.45 -2.61
N LYS A 96 3.28 21.43 -3.14
CA LYS A 96 3.03 21.54 -4.58
C LYS A 96 3.50 22.88 -5.14
N LYS A 97 3.32 23.97 -4.38
CA LYS A 97 3.82 25.29 -4.75
C LYS A 97 5.34 25.28 -4.85
N HIS A 98 6.04 24.70 -3.87
CA HIS A 98 7.50 24.54 -3.92
C HIS A 98 7.98 23.69 -5.09
N MET A 99 7.26 22.63 -5.44
CA MET A 99 7.54 21.82 -6.65
C MET A 99 7.37 22.64 -7.93
N ALA A 100 6.32 23.46 -8.02
CA ALA A 100 5.99 24.25 -9.20
C ALA A 100 6.80 25.54 -9.35
N SER A 101 7.30 26.11 -8.26
CA SER A 101 8.06 27.37 -8.24
C SER A 101 9.57 27.17 -8.31
N SER A 102 10.05 26.02 -8.77
CA SER A 102 11.48 25.71 -8.88
C SER A 102 12.26 26.74 -9.73
N ASN A 103 11.58 27.41 -10.65
CA ASN A 103 12.15 28.47 -11.50
C ASN A 103 12.27 29.85 -10.84
N LYS A 104 11.76 30.00 -9.61
CA LYS A 104 11.75 31.26 -8.84
C LYS A 104 12.54 31.15 -7.53
N VAL A 105 13.05 29.97 -7.22
CA VAL A 105 13.75 29.68 -5.96
C VAL A 105 15.20 29.37 -6.28
N MET A 106 16.11 30.07 -5.62
CA MET A 106 17.55 29.87 -5.74
C MET A 106 18.02 28.74 -4.84
N LEU A 107 19.07 28.01 -5.25
CA LEU A 107 19.64 26.93 -4.43
C LEU A 107 19.96 27.39 -3.00
N ARG A 108 20.56 28.57 -2.82
CA ARG A 108 20.87 29.13 -1.48
C ARG A 108 19.64 29.34 -0.59
N GLU A 109 18.48 29.63 -1.18
CA GLU A 109 17.23 29.85 -0.43
C GLU A 109 16.70 28.51 0.09
N VAL A 110 16.74 27.47 -0.75
CA VAL A 110 16.39 26.10 -0.35
C VAL A 110 17.26 25.58 0.80
N LEU A 111 18.51 26.03 0.87
CA LEU A 111 19.43 25.65 1.94
C LEU A 111 19.17 26.40 3.26
N SER A 112 18.36 27.46 3.24
CA SER A 112 17.99 28.20 4.44
C SER A 112 16.94 27.45 5.27
N GLN A 113 17.01 27.59 6.60
CA GLN A 113 15.98 27.04 7.49
C GLN A 113 14.63 27.73 7.28
N ASP A 114 14.65 29.03 6.99
CA ASP A 114 13.45 29.85 6.80
C ASP A 114 12.57 29.33 5.65
N TYR A 115 13.18 28.80 4.58
CA TYR A 115 12.46 28.20 3.46
C TYR A 115 11.59 27.01 3.89
N TRP A 116 12.00 26.28 4.93
CA TRP A 116 11.31 25.12 5.44
C TRP A 116 10.52 25.37 6.73
N ALA A 117 10.45 26.62 7.20
CA ALA A 117 9.85 26.96 8.50
C ALA A 117 8.42 26.43 8.65
N PHE A 118 7.63 26.44 7.56
CA PHE A 118 6.27 25.90 7.56
C PHE A 118 6.21 24.39 7.83
N HIS A 119 7.22 23.64 7.36
CA HIS A 119 7.30 22.18 7.47
C HIS A 119 8.19 21.70 8.62
N GLU A 120 8.91 22.59 9.31
CA GLU A 120 9.96 22.29 10.28
C GLU A 120 9.56 21.18 11.26
N LYS A 121 8.38 21.34 11.87
CA LYS A 121 7.83 20.43 12.88
C LYS A 121 7.50 19.03 12.36
N THR A 122 7.39 18.87 11.05
CA THR A 122 7.01 17.61 10.38
C THR A 122 8.20 16.94 9.68
N LEU A 123 9.30 17.66 9.44
CA LEU A 123 10.44 17.16 8.66
C LEU A 123 11.09 15.91 9.25
N PHE A 124 11.32 15.91 10.57
CA PHE A 124 11.98 14.79 11.22
C PHE A 124 11.17 13.51 11.08
N ILE A 125 9.87 13.60 11.36
CA ILE A 125 9.00 12.43 11.36
C ILE A 125 8.67 11.96 9.94
N SER A 126 8.49 12.87 8.98
CA SER A 126 8.23 12.53 7.58
C SER A 126 9.38 11.72 6.99
N ARG A 127 10.63 12.14 7.26
CA ARG A 127 11.83 11.38 6.88
C ARG A 127 11.84 9.97 7.48
N ARG A 128 11.46 9.83 8.76
CA ARG A 128 11.38 8.52 9.42
C ARG A 128 10.28 7.64 8.80
N CYS A 129 9.12 8.22 8.48
CA CYS A 129 7.99 7.52 7.86
C CYS A 129 8.26 7.09 6.41
N TYR A 130 9.19 7.75 5.71
CA TYR A 130 9.40 7.54 4.28
C TYR A 130 9.66 6.07 3.90
N LYS A 131 10.45 5.35 4.70
CA LYS A 131 10.73 3.92 4.46
C LYS A 131 9.52 3.00 4.66
N TYR A 132 8.46 3.48 5.30
CA TYR A 132 7.25 2.72 5.62
C TYR A 132 6.06 3.07 4.72
N ILE A 133 6.21 3.95 3.73
CA ILE A 133 5.12 4.36 2.83
C ILE A 133 4.43 3.17 2.16
N GLN A 134 5.22 2.17 1.78
CA GLN A 134 4.71 0.95 1.13
C GLN A 134 4.36 -0.16 2.13
N SER A 135 4.65 0.02 3.42
CA SER A 135 4.38 -0.98 4.45
C SER A 135 2.89 -0.98 4.81
N ARG A 136 2.20 -2.04 4.41
CA ARG A 136 0.83 -2.30 4.82
C ARG A 136 0.74 -2.62 6.31
N PHE A 137 1.73 -3.34 6.85
CA PHE A 137 1.76 -3.66 8.28
C PHE A 137 1.85 -2.38 9.14
N PHE A 138 2.80 -1.48 8.84
CA PHE A 138 2.91 -0.19 9.54
C PHE A 138 1.66 0.66 9.37
N ARG A 139 1.10 0.69 8.15
CA ARG A 139 -0.12 1.44 7.85
C ARG A 139 -1.34 0.93 8.63
N ASN A 140 -1.51 -0.38 8.77
CA ASN A 140 -2.59 -0.97 9.57
C ASN A 140 -2.49 -0.54 11.05
N ILE A 141 -1.27 -0.42 11.59
CA ILE A 141 -1.06 0.12 12.95
C ILE A 141 -1.45 1.60 12.99
N PHE A 142 -0.93 2.41 12.07
CA PHE A 142 -1.23 3.84 12.00
C PHE A 142 -2.75 4.11 11.89
N GLU A 143 -3.44 3.44 10.95
CA GLU A 143 -4.87 3.63 10.69
C GLU A 143 -5.73 3.32 11.93
N ARG A 144 -5.33 2.32 12.72
CA ARG A 144 -6.00 2.03 13.99
C ARG A 144 -5.84 3.17 15.00
N TYR A 145 -4.61 3.66 15.18
CA TYR A 145 -4.32 4.69 16.18
C TYR A 145 -4.94 6.04 15.81
N VAL A 146 -4.94 6.41 14.53
CA VAL A 146 -5.57 7.66 14.09
C VAL A 146 -7.09 7.62 14.24
N GLN A 147 -7.73 6.46 14.01
CA GLN A 147 -9.18 6.29 14.23
C GLN A 147 -9.57 6.35 15.71
N GLU A 148 -8.74 5.82 16.60
CA GLU A 148 -8.98 5.85 18.05
C GLU A 148 -8.71 7.25 18.66
N ASP A 149 -7.79 8.04 18.07
CA ASP A 149 -7.41 9.36 18.57
C ASP A 149 -8.19 10.51 17.90
N THR A 150 -9.36 10.83 18.48
CA THR A 150 -10.20 11.95 18.02
C THR A 150 -9.52 13.33 18.10
N ALA A 151 -8.43 13.50 18.84
CA ALA A 151 -7.69 14.76 18.92
C ALA A 151 -6.75 14.97 17.72
N ALA A 152 -6.53 13.93 16.90
CA ALA A 152 -5.63 13.93 15.75
C ALA A 152 -6.18 14.70 14.53
N THR A 153 -6.50 15.98 14.72
CA THR A 153 -7.19 16.85 13.74
C THR A 153 -6.27 17.81 13.00
N LYS A 154 -4.99 17.84 13.35
CA LYS A 154 -3.97 18.75 12.81
C LYS A 154 -2.71 18.00 12.39
N VAL A 155 -2.09 18.41 11.28
CA VAL A 155 -0.84 17.81 10.77
C VAL A 155 0.27 17.84 11.82
N GLU A 156 0.43 18.96 12.54
CA GLU A 156 1.42 19.06 13.61
C GLU A 156 1.17 18.04 14.73
N TYR A 157 -0.10 17.80 15.09
CA TYR A 157 -0.45 16.81 16.10
C TYR A 157 -0.09 15.39 15.63
N ILE A 158 -0.44 15.04 14.39
CA ILE A 158 -0.06 13.77 13.77
C ILE A 158 1.46 13.58 13.87
N ALA A 159 2.21 14.59 13.45
CA ALA A 159 3.65 14.54 13.34
C ALA A 159 4.35 14.45 14.71
N GLN A 160 3.92 15.25 15.68
CA GLN A 160 4.63 15.43 16.95
C GLN A 160 4.13 14.54 18.08
N ARG A 161 2.89 14.05 18.02
CA ARG A 161 2.28 13.25 19.09
C ARG A 161 1.88 11.86 18.64
N LEU A 162 1.02 11.76 17.62
CA LEU A 162 0.47 10.48 17.22
C LEU A 162 1.56 9.55 16.65
N MET A 163 2.33 10.03 15.68
CA MET A 163 3.29 9.21 14.96
C MET A 163 4.44 8.68 15.85
N PRO A 164 5.01 9.47 16.79
CA PRO A 164 5.92 8.93 17.79
C PRO A 164 5.34 7.77 18.61
N GLU A 165 4.06 7.84 19.01
CA GLU A 165 3.39 6.74 19.70
C GLU A 165 3.17 5.53 18.79
N VAL A 166 2.78 5.76 17.53
CA VAL A 166 2.67 4.71 16.50
C VAL A 166 4.00 3.98 16.33
N PHE A 167 5.13 4.69 16.29
CA PHE A 167 6.44 4.07 16.23
C PHE A 167 6.76 3.21 17.46
N LYS A 168 6.50 3.70 18.67
CA LYS A 168 6.70 2.90 19.90
C LYS A 168 5.88 1.61 19.85
N LYS A 169 4.67 1.67 19.31
CA LYS A 169 3.77 0.52 19.18
C LYS A 169 4.24 -0.44 18.10
N TYR A 170 4.65 0.08 16.95
CA TYR A 170 5.31 -0.71 15.90
C TYR A 170 6.51 -1.47 16.47
N ASP A 171 7.41 -0.79 17.18
CA ASP A 171 8.59 -1.41 17.79
C ASP A 171 8.18 -2.50 18.80
N THR A 172 7.14 -2.24 19.61
CA THR A 172 6.59 -3.22 20.56
C THR A 172 6.04 -4.46 19.85
N TYR A 173 5.33 -4.28 18.72
CA TYR A 173 4.81 -5.41 17.95
C TYR A 173 5.93 -6.20 17.27
N CYS A 174 6.94 -5.53 16.71
CA CYS A 174 8.13 -6.18 16.14
C CYS A 174 8.83 -7.05 17.19
N GLU A 175 8.96 -6.56 18.41
CA GLU A 175 9.56 -7.30 19.54
C GLU A 175 8.78 -8.57 19.90
N GLN A 176 7.44 -8.52 19.88
CA GLN A 176 6.59 -9.67 20.18
C GLN A 176 6.81 -10.85 19.22
N PHE A 177 7.25 -10.60 17.98
CA PHE A 177 7.53 -11.66 17.03
C PHE A 177 8.73 -12.54 17.42
N LYS A 178 9.57 -12.15 18.40
CA LYS A 178 10.62 -13.02 18.97
C LYS A 178 10.06 -14.33 19.52
N GLU A 179 8.83 -14.29 20.04
CA GLU A 179 8.10 -15.47 20.49
C GLU A 179 6.82 -15.68 19.67
N TRP A 180 6.88 -15.45 18.35
CA TRP A 180 5.71 -15.42 17.47
C TRP A 180 4.79 -16.64 17.61
N GLU A 181 5.34 -17.82 17.88
CA GLU A 181 4.59 -19.08 18.02
C GLU A 181 3.52 -19.03 19.12
N LYS A 182 3.69 -18.16 20.12
CA LYS A 182 2.77 -17.98 21.25
C LYS A 182 1.71 -16.91 20.98
N LEU A 183 1.91 -16.05 19.99
CA LEU A 183 1.00 -14.95 19.67
C LEU A 183 -0.34 -15.48 19.19
N LYS A 184 -1.41 -14.76 19.52
CA LYS A 184 -2.75 -15.09 19.04
C LYS A 184 -2.92 -14.67 17.58
N CYS A 185 -3.64 -15.49 16.82
CA CYS A 185 -3.98 -15.19 15.43
C CYS A 185 -4.83 -13.91 15.33
N SER A 186 -5.77 -13.72 16.25
CA SER A 186 -6.65 -12.55 16.30
C SER A 186 -5.85 -11.25 16.45
N ASP A 187 -4.94 -11.21 17.42
CA ASP A 187 -4.08 -10.04 17.67
C ASP A 187 -3.18 -9.71 16.48
N ALA A 188 -2.56 -10.73 15.87
CA ALA A 188 -1.66 -10.54 14.74
C ALA A 188 -2.43 -10.19 13.43
N SER A 189 -3.60 -10.78 13.20
CA SER A 189 -4.38 -10.56 11.97
C SER A 189 -4.80 -9.10 11.81
N LEU A 190 -4.99 -8.38 12.91
CA LEU A 190 -5.31 -6.94 12.89
C LEU A 190 -4.29 -6.12 12.08
N PHE A 191 -3.01 -6.51 12.12
CA PHE A 191 -1.93 -5.75 11.48
C PHE A 191 -1.40 -6.41 10.21
N TRP A 192 -1.60 -7.72 10.05
CA TRP A 192 -1.15 -8.46 8.85
C TRP A 192 -2.21 -8.57 7.74
N ASN A 193 -3.44 -8.11 8.00
CA ASN A 193 -4.50 -8.14 6.99
C ASN A 193 -4.09 -7.37 5.71
N ASN A 194 -4.34 -7.97 4.55
CA ASN A 194 -4.01 -7.43 3.22
C ASN A 194 -2.52 -7.17 2.94
N VAL A 195 -1.61 -7.69 3.76
CA VAL A 195 -0.18 -7.68 3.43
C VAL A 195 0.08 -8.62 2.24
N THR A 196 0.63 -8.07 1.16
CA THR A 196 0.91 -8.81 -0.08
C THR A 196 2.34 -9.36 -0.15
N ASP A 197 3.30 -8.68 0.47
CA ASP A 197 4.70 -9.10 0.52
C ASP A 197 5.18 -9.15 1.98
N VAL A 198 4.97 -10.29 2.61
CA VAL A 198 5.42 -10.53 3.99
C VAL A 198 6.93 -10.40 4.13
N ASN A 199 7.68 -10.74 3.08
CA ASN A 199 9.13 -10.79 3.15
C ASN A 199 9.70 -9.37 3.24
N ALA A 200 9.17 -8.46 2.40
CA ALA A 200 9.51 -7.04 2.43
C ALA A 200 9.11 -6.37 3.76
N GLU A 201 7.95 -6.70 4.32
CA GLU A 201 7.53 -6.17 5.63
C GLU A 201 8.48 -6.58 6.75
N LEU A 202 8.89 -7.85 6.78
CA LEU A 202 9.85 -8.34 7.76
C LEU A 202 11.24 -7.69 7.58
N ASP A 203 11.64 -7.33 6.37
CA ASP A 203 12.91 -6.62 6.11
C ASP A 203 12.90 -5.19 6.66
N LEU A 204 11.74 -4.59 6.88
CA LEU A 204 11.57 -3.30 7.55
C LEU A 204 11.64 -3.42 9.09
N MET A 205 11.52 -4.63 9.65
CA MET A 205 11.64 -4.90 11.08
C MET A 205 13.11 -5.09 11.46
N GLU A 206 13.87 -4.00 11.52
CA GLU A 206 15.34 -4.02 11.73
C GLU A 206 15.77 -4.88 12.93
N VAL A 207 15.06 -4.80 14.06
CA VAL A 207 15.37 -5.56 15.28
C VAL A 207 15.10 -7.08 15.12
N TYR A 208 14.33 -7.46 14.12
CA TYR A 208 13.88 -8.83 13.89
C TYR A 208 14.58 -9.54 12.73
N LYS A 209 15.43 -8.85 11.96
CA LYS A 209 16.10 -9.44 10.77
C LYS A 209 16.79 -10.78 11.05
N GLU A 210 17.39 -10.93 12.23
CA GLU A 210 18.11 -12.15 12.64
C GLU A 210 17.19 -13.33 13.04
N HIS A 211 15.92 -13.06 13.35
CA HIS A 211 14.94 -14.05 13.80
C HIS A 211 13.97 -14.47 12.67
N LYS A 212 14.24 -13.98 11.45
CA LYS A 212 13.49 -14.31 10.24
C LYS A 212 13.68 -15.79 9.91
N ASN A 213 12.59 -16.54 9.91
CA ASN A 213 12.56 -17.96 9.56
C ASN A 213 11.45 -18.20 8.52
N GLN A 214 11.71 -19.10 7.56
CA GLN A 214 10.74 -19.56 6.57
C GLN A 214 9.39 -19.99 7.17
N LYS A 215 9.39 -20.67 8.33
CA LYS A 215 8.16 -21.08 9.03
C LYS A 215 7.30 -19.88 9.43
N LEU A 216 7.92 -18.79 9.89
CA LEU A 216 7.21 -17.55 10.24
C LEU A 216 6.70 -16.85 8.98
N ILE A 217 7.52 -16.75 7.93
CA ILE A 217 7.12 -16.13 6.66
C ILE A 217 5.86 -16.83 6.11
N GLN A 218 5.85 -18.16 6.09
CA GLN A 218 4.70 -18.95 5.67
C GLN A 218 3.48 -18.74 6.58
N THR A 219 3.68 -18.71 7.90
CA THR A 219 2.61 -18.43 8.86
C THR A 219 1.96 -17.08 8.60
N LEU A 220 2.74 -16.04 8.37
CA LEU A 220 2.26 -14.68 8.15
C LEU A 220 1.63 -14.51 6.76
N ASP A 221 2.12 -15.21 5.73
CA ASP A 221 1.50 -15.25 4.41
C ASP A 221 0.13 -15.94 4.45
N HIS A 222 -0.01 -17.00 5.23
CA HIS A 222 -1.30 -17.60 5.52
C HIS A 222 -2.20 -16.67 6.34
N LEU A 223 -1.64 -16.00 7.35
CA LEU A 223 -2.35 -15.06 8.21
C LEU A 223 -2.94 -13.89 7.41
N SER A 224 -2.20 -13.31 6.47
CA SER A 224 -2.67 -12.19 5.63
C SER A 224 -3.85 -12.57 4.74
N LYS A 225 -4.05 -13.88 4.50
CA LYS A 225 -5.13 -14.45 3.69
C LYS A 225 -6.32 -14.95 4.52
N ILE A 226 -6.28 -14.88 5.85
CA ILE A 226 -7.37 -15.37 6.72
C ILE A 226 -8.71 -14.72 6.39
N SER A 227 -8.73 -13.40 6.14
CA SER A 227 -9.96 -12.67 5.82
C SER A 227 -10.60 -13.17 4.51
N LEU A 228 -9.78 -13.39 3.49
CA LEU A 228 -10.19 -13.97 2.22
C LEU A 228 -10.76 -15.39 2.39
N TRP A 229 -10.05 -16.25 3.12
CA TRP A 229 -10.48 -17.63 3.33
C TRP A 229 -11.74 -17.71 4.18
N THR A 230 -11.87 -16.88 5.20
CA THR A 230 -13.08 -16.78 6.02
C THR A 230 -14.29 -16.46 5.15
N LYS A 231 -14.17 -15.45 4.26
CA LYS A 231 -15.23 -15.10 3.32
C LYS A 231 -15.60 -16.27 2.41
N ARG A 232 -14.61 -16.90 1.77
CA ARG A 232 -14.81 -18.03 0.86
C ARG A 232 -15.50 -19.22 1.52
N LEU A 233 -15.09 -19.57 2.73
CA LEU A 233 -15.68 -20.71 3.45
C LEU A 233 -17.11 -20.41 3.92
N VAL A 234 -17.42 -19.16 4.27
CA VAL A 234 -18.81 -18.73 4.57
C VAL A 234 -19.68 -18.79 3.31
N GLU A 235 -19.17 -18.36 2.15
CA GLU A 235 -19.89 -18.50 0.87
C GLU A 235 -20.15 -19.97 0.54
N LEU A 236 -19.15 -20.84 0.72
CA LEU A 236 -19.31 -22.29 0.56
C LEU A 236 -20.34 -22.87 1.55
N GLU A 237 -20.30 -22.47 2.81
CA GLU A 237 -21.26 -22.91 3.82
C GLU A 237 -22.71 -22.59 3.41
N LYS A 238 -22.95 -21.38 2.88
CA LYS A 238 -24.25 -21.00 2.31
C LYS A 238 -24.67 -21.92 1.17
N VAL A 239 -23.79 -22.18 0.21
CA VAL A 239 -24.09 -23.08 -0.93
C VAL A 239 -24.45 -24.48 -0.43
N VAL A 240 -23.65 -25.04 0.48
CA VAL A 240 -23.90 -26.37 1.01
C VAL A 240 -25.25 -26.44 1.74
N ASN A 241 -25.65 -25.36 2.42
CA ASN A 241 -26.96 -25.26 3.07
C ASN A 241 -28.10 -25.10 2.06
N LEU A 242 -27.91 -24.31 0.99
CA LEU A 242 -28.88 -24.14 -0.11
C LEU A 242 -29.21 -25.49 -0.77
N PHE A 243 -28.18 -26.30 -1.05
CA PHE A 243 -28.34 -27.62 -1.65
C PHE A 243 -28.70 -28.73 -0.63
N LYS A 244 -28.93 -28.38 0.65
CA LYS A 244 -29.34 -29.31 1.71
C LYS A 244 -28.43 -30.56 1.81
N ILE A 245 -27.13 -30.41 1.57
CA ILE A 245 -26.19 -31.54 1.54
C ILE A 245 -26.05 -32.12 2.96
N LEU A 246 -26.20 -33.44 3.09
CA LEU A 246 -26.02 -34.16 4.34
C LEU A 246 -24.59 -33.97 4.88
N ARG A 247 -24.47 -33.47 6.11
CA ARG A 247 -23.18 -33.27 6.79
C ARG A 247 -22.77 -34.53 7.55
N SER A 248 -21.51 -34.89 7.48
CA SER A 248 -20.93 -35.94 8.32
C SER A 248 -20.52 -35.39 9.69
N GLU A 249 -20.36 -36.26 10.68
CA GLU A 249 -19.81 -35.88 12.00
C GLU A 249 -18.38 -35.30 11.92
N ASN A 250 -17.66 -35.60 10.83
CA ASN A 250 -16.32 -35.07 10.56
C ASN A 250 -16.35 -34.00 9.47
N ASP A 251 -17.28 -33.04 9.56
CA ASP A 251 -17.39 -31.93 8.63
C ASP A 251 -16.18 -30.99 8.73
N TRP A 252 -15.29 -31.10 7.75
CA TRP A 252 -14.08 -30.29 7.68
C TRP A 252 -14.40 -28.80 7.48
N LEU A 253 -15.52 -28.45 6.85
CA LEU A 253 -15.90 -27.06 6.59
C LEU A 253 -16.26 -26.37 7.91
N ASN A 254 -17.10 -27.02 8.71
CA ASN A 254 -17.48 -26.51 10.04
C ASN A 254 -16.26 -26.36 10.95
N LYS A 255 -15.40 -27.39 11.02
CA LYS A 255 -14.15 -27.32 11.80
C LYS A 255 -13.22 -26.19 11.33
N SER A 256 -13.18 -25.93 10.03
CA SER A 256 -12.36 -24.85 9.47
C SER A 256 -12.92 -23.48 9.84
N LEU A 257 -14.24 -23.31 9.77
CA LEU A 257 -14.91 -22.08 10.18
C LEU A 257 -14.78 -21.83 11.68
N GLU A 258 -14.87 -22.87 12.51
CA GLU A 258 -14.61 -22.79 13.96
C GLU A 258 -13.18 -22.32 14.24
N PHE A 259 -12.18 -22.88 13.54
CA PHE A 259 -10.80 -22.44 13.68
C PHE A 259 -10.62 -20.96 13.33
N LEU A 260 -11.20 -20.50 12.21
CA LEU A 260 -11.08 -19.12 11.75
C LEU A 260 -11.83 -18.11 12.65
N LYS A 261 -12.90 -18.55 13.33
CA LYS A 261 -13.66 -17.72 14.29
C LYS A 261 -13.05 -17.71 15.69
N ASP A 262 -12.17 -18.66 16.01
CA ASP A 262 -11.58 -18.79 17.34
C ASP A 262 -10.41 -17.81 17.57
N ASN A 263 -10.71 -16.75 18.30
CA ASN A 263 -9.74 -15.70 18.66
C ASN A 263 -8.60 -16.17 19.58
N SER A 264 -8.66 -17.40 20.12
CA SER A 264 -7.64 -17.96 21.01
C SER A 264 -6.54 -18.75 20.30
N LYS A 265 -6.71 -19.05 18.99
CA LYS A 265 -5.72 -19.80 18.22
C LYS A 265 -4.37 -19.10 18.20
N LYS A 266 -3.30 -19.89 18.25
CA LYS A 266 -1.92 -19.40 18.22
C LYS A 266 -1.37 -19.43 16.80
N LEU A 267 -0.43 -18.52 16.50
CA LEU A 267 0.24 -18.47 15.19
C LEU A 267 0.95 -19.77 14.83
N SER A 268 1.52 -20.48 15.81
CA SER A 268 2.13 -21.80 15.59
C SER A 268 1.19 -22.84 14.98
N GLN A 269 -0.13 -22.67 15.11
CA GLN A 269 -1.16 -23.58 14.63
C GLN A 269 -1.65 -23.23 13.21
N VAL A 270 -1.30 -22.06 12.68
CA VAL A 270 -1.80 -21.56 11.39
C VAL A 270 -1.33 -22.45 10.24
N ASN A 271 -0.04 -22.77 10.16
CA ASN A 271 0.48 -23.61 9.09
C ASN A 271 -0.14 -25.01 9.08
N SER A 272 -0.33 -25.63 10.25
CA SER A 272 -0.99 -26.93 10.33
C SER A 272 -2.45 -26.85 9.86
N PHE A 273 -3.16 -25.78 10.23
CA PHE A 273 -4.52 -25.55 9.76
C PHE A 273 -4.57 -25.38 8.24
N PHE A 274 -3.71 -24.54 7.67
CA PHE A 274 -3.68 -24.30 6.22
C PHE A 274 -3.26 -25.53 5.41
N ASN A 275 -2.38 -26.37 5.94
CA ASN A 275 -2.05 -27.65 5.31
C ASN A 275 -3.29 -28.55 5.23
N CYS A 276 -4.08 -28.65 6.31
CA CYS A 276 -5.33 -29.39 6.29
C CYS A 276 -6.36 -28.77 5.33
N LEU A 277 -6.51 -27.44 5.38
CA LEU A 277 -7.44 -26.71 4.52
C LEU A 277 -7.11 -26.94 3.05
N ASN A 278 -5.85 -26.74 2.65
CA ASN A 278 -5.37 -26.91 1.28
C ASN A 278 -5.60 -28.32 0.74
N ASN A 279 -5.45 -29.35 1.57
CA ASN A 279 -5.75 -30.72 1.17
C ASN A 279 -7.24 -30.88 0.81
N ASN A 280 -8.15 -30.32 1.64
CA ASN A 280 -9.59 -30.43 1.43
C ASN A 280 -10.09 -29.64 0.21
N ILE A 281 -9.44 -28.52 -0.12
CA ILE A 281 -9.86 -27.63 -1.22
C ILE A 281 -9.02 -27.74 -2.48
N SER A 282 -8.08 -28.70 -2.52
CA SER A 282 -7.09 -28.86 -3.59
C SER A 282 -7.70 -28.96 -4.99
N ASN A 283 -8.93 -29.46 -5.11
CA ASN A 283 -9.65 -29.59 -6.38
C ASN A 283 -10.38 -28.31 -6.83
N ALA A 284 -10.50 -27.29 -5.97
CA ALA A 284 -11.25 -26.07 -6.25
C ALA A 284 -10.34 -24.96 -6.79
N ASN A 285 -10.43 -24.69 -8.10
CA ASN A 285 -9.71 -23.60 -8.74
C ASN A 285 -10.43 -22.23 -8.56
N GLN A 286 -9.86 -21.16 -9.12
CA GLN A 286 -10.45 -19.81 -9.00
C GLN A 286 -11.84 -19.69 -9.63
N GLU A 287 -12.11 -20.39 -10.74
CA GLU A 287 -13.43 -20.39 -11.37
C GLU A 287 -14.46 -21.12 -10.49
N CYS A 288 -14.08 -22.21 -9.82
CA CYS A 288 -14.92 -22.86 -8.81
C CYS A 288 -15.31 -21.88 -7.68
N TRP A 289 -14.35 -21.09 -7.18
CA TRP A 289 -14.64 -20.11 -6.13
C TRP A 289 -15.52 -18.95 -6.61
N LYS A 290 -15.40 -18.53 -7.87
CA LYS A 290 -16.33 -17.56 -8.47
C LYS A 290 -17.75 -18.13 -8.54
N LEU A 291 -17.90 -19.38 -9.01
CA LEU A 291 -19.19 -20.05 -9.06
C LEU A 291 -19.82 -20.18 -7.65
N ILE A 292 -19.03 -20.61 -6.65
CA ILE A 292 -19.50 -20.69 -5.26
C ILE A 292 -20.00 -19.33 -4.77
N LYS A 293 -19.28 -18.25 -5.07
CA LYS A 293 -19.69 -16.89 -4.69
C LYS A 293 -21.02 -16.51 -5.34
N GLU A 294 -21.21 -16.74 -6.65
CA GLU A 294 -22.47 -16.44 -7.33
C GLU A 294 -23.63 -17.28 -6.76
N LEU A 295 -23.43 -18.60 -6.61
CA LEU A 295 -24.42 -19.50 -6.01
C LEU A 295 -24.80 -19.10 -4.58
N SER A 296 -23.85 -18.60 -3.78
CA SER A 296 -24.10 -18.18 -2.40
C SER A 296 -25.06 -16.98 -2.27
N ASN A 297 -25.32 -16.28 -3.38
CA ASN A 297 -26.26 -15.16 -3.48
C ASN A 297 -27.45 -15.47 -4.39
N ALA A 298 -27.61 -16.73 -4.83
CA ALA A 298 -28.62 -17.18 -5.78
C ALA A 298 -29.80 -17.90 -5.10
N ASP A 299 -30.12 -17.58 -3.85
CA ASP A 299 -31.18 -18.23 -3.07
C ASP A 299 -32.54 -18.16 -3.77
N GLY A 300 -32.90 -17.01 -4.33
CA GLY A 300 -34.14 -16.85 -5.10
C GLY A 300 -34.15 -17.70 -6.37
N PHE A 301 -33.00 -17.78 -7.07
CA PHE A 301 -32.87 -18.60 -8.27
C PHE A 301 -32.97 -20.10 -7.96
N ILE A 302 -32.30 -20.57 -6.91
CA ILE A 302 -32.39 -21.97 -6.47
C ILE A 302 -33.82 -22.31 -6.00
N SER A 303 -34.47 -21.40 -5.27
CA SER A 303 -35.88 -21.59 -4.85
C SER A 303 -36.81 -21.72 -6.06
N PHE A 304 -36.62 -20.86 -7.07
CA PHE A 304 -37.34 -20.98 -8.34
C PHE A 304 -37.07 -22.33 -9.02
N LEU A 305 -35.82 -22.79 -9.08
CA LEU A 305 -35.49 -24.11 -9.63
C LEU A 305 -36.18 -25.26 -8.88
N GLU A 306 -36.26 -25.18 -7.54
CA GLU A 306 -37.00 -26.16 -6.73
C GLU A 306 -38.50 -26.16 -7.05
N GLU A 307 -39.12 -24.98 -7.24
CA GLU A 307 -40.52 -24.84 -7.62
C GLU A 307 -40.82 -25.42 -9.02
N ILE A 308 -39.95 -25.17 -10.00
CA ILE A 308 -40.18 -25.63 -11.37
C ILE A 308 -39.78 -27.08 -11.61
N VAL A 309 -38.94 -27.69 -10.76
CA VAL A 309 -38.51 -29.09 -10.90
C VAL A 309 -39.68 -30.07 -10.81
N GLU A 310 -40.73 -29.70 -10.07
CA GLU A 310 -41.98 -30.48 -9.97
C GLU A 310 -42.91 -30.25 -11.18
N HIS A 311 -42.59 -29.28 -12.04
CA HIS A 311 -43.33 -28.94 -13.24
C HIS A 311 -42.60 -29.44 -14.51
N ASP A 312 -43.35 -29.70 -15.60
CA ASP A 312 -42.73 -30.06 -16.87
C ASP A 312 -41.95 -28.84 -17.40
N ILE A 313 -40.61 -28.92 -17.36
CA ILE A 313 -39.68 -27.88 -17.82
C ILE A 313 -39.96 -27.48 -19.28
N LYS A 314 -40.61 -28.34 -20.09
CA LYS A 314 -41.06 -27.98 -21.44
C LYS A 314 -41.98 -26.77 -21.45
N ASN A 315 -42.75 -26.51 -20.39
CA ASN A 315 -43.62 -25.34 -20.31
C ASN A 315 -42.83 -24.03 -20.18
N LEU A 316 -41.62 -24.07 -19.61
CA LEU A 316 -40.72 -22.91 -19.55
C LEU A 316 -40.20 -22.54 -20.94
N ILE A 317 -39.95 -23.55 -21.78
CA ILE A 317 -39.48 -23.39 -23.16
C ILE A 317 -40.65 -22.96 -24.07
N ASN A 318 -41.82 -23.56 -23.89
CA ASN A 318 -43.01 -23.25 -24.71
C ASN A 318 -43.61 -21.86 -24.39
N GLY A 319 -43.45 -21.34 -23.17
CA GLY A 319 -43.91 -20.00 -22.80
C GLY A 319 -43.15 -18.85 -23.48
N VAL A 320 -41.93 -19.12 -23.97
CA VAL A 320 -41.12 -18.17 -24.75
C VAL A 320 -41.71 -17.92 -26.14
N ASP A 321 -42.45 -18.89 -26.69
CA ASP A 321 -42.97 -18.83 -28.06
C ASP A 321 -44.22 -17.94 -28.23
N ASP A 322 -44.90 -17.59 -27.12
CA ASP A 322 -46.21 -16.92 -27.11
C ASP A 322 -46.15 -15.38 -26.95
N HIS A 323 -44.97 -14.76 -26.79
CA HIS A 323 -44.81 -13.31 -26.62
C HIS A 323 -43.94 -12.69 -27.73
N SER A 324 -44.56 -11.91 -28.63
CA SER A 324 -44.04 -11.63 -29.98
C SER A 324 -42.97 -10.54 -30.10
N ASP A 325 -42.72 -9.73 -29.07
CA ASP A 325 -41.82 -8.55 -29.21
C ASP A 325 -40.56 -8.62 -28.32
N GLU A 326 -40.54 -9.49 -27.29
CA GLU A 326 -39.37 -9.74 -26.40
C GLU A 326 -38.69 -11.09 -26.68
N ARG A 327 -39.15 -11.80 -27.72
CA ARG A 327 -38.82 -13.21 -28.02
C ARG A 327 -37.32 -13.50 -28.04
N LEU A 328 -36.51 -12.67 -28.70
CA LEU A 328 -35.05 -12.85 -28.77
C LEU A 328 -34.37 -12.71 -27.39
N VAL A 329 -34.82 -11.77 -26.56
CA VAL A 329 -34.27 -11.56 -25.21
C VAL A 329 -34.69 -12.72 -24.30
N GLN A 330 -35.91 -13.24 -24.47
CA GLN A 330 -36.42 -14.38 -23.72
C GLN A 330 -35.76 -15.70 -24.17
N GLU A 331 -35.52 -15.91 -25.47
CA GLU A 331 -34.77 -17.04 -26.02
C GLU A 331 -33.31 -17.04 -25.55
N ASP A 332 -32.61 -15.89 -25.61
CA ASP A 332 -31.24 -15.76 -25.09
C ASP A 332 -31.18 -16.01 -23.58
N THR A 333 -32.19 -15.55 -22.83
CA THR A 333 -32.29 -15.77 -21.37
C THR A 333 -32.51 -17.25 -21.05
N VAL A 334 -33.41 -17.93 -21.76
CA VAL A 334 -33.68 -19.37 -21.57
C VAL A 334 -32.49 -20.22 -22.04
N SER A 335 -31.83 -19.84 -23.15
CA SER A 335 -30.60 -20.49 -23.59
C SER A 335 -29.49 -20.34 -22.55
N SER A 336 -29.32 -19.15 -21.97
CA SER A 336 -28.34 -18.88 -20.91
C SER A 336 -28.66 -19.58 -19.59
N LEU A 337 -29.94 -19.88 -19.33
CA LEU A 337 -30.39 -20.66 -18.17
C LEU A 337 -30.06 -22.15 -18.33
N ILE A 338 -30.12 -22.67 -19.56
CA ILE A 338 -29.84 -24.08 -19.88
C ILE A 338 -28.33 -24.37 -19.92
N GLN A 339 -27.54 -23.42 -20.43
CA GLN A 339 -26.07 -23.51 -20.49
C GLN A 339 -25.44 -23.38 -19.10
#